data_AF-A0A520GYC5-F1
#
_entry.id   AF-A0A520GYC5-F1
#
_cell.length_a   1.000
_cell.length_b   1.000
_cell.length_c   1.000
_cell.angle_alpha   90.00
_cell.angle_beta   90.00
_cell.angle_gamma   90.00
#
_symmetry.space_group_name_H-M   'P 1'
#
loop_
_entity.id
_entity.type
_entity.pdbx_description
1 polymer ?
#
loop_
_entity_poly.entity_id
_entity_poly.type
_entity_poly.pdbx_seq_one_letter_code
_entity_poly.pdbx_strand_id
1 'polypeptide(L)' 'QYVGAADTRSHGLGDIRKLLLERQVDEVVDVFGLKSRPSADAIFNTSLLPPRSERMIKA' A
#
# COMPACT_ATOMS: atom_id res chain seq x y z
N GLN A 1 12.43 8.95 12.36
CA GLN A 1 11.56 9.77 11.49
C GLN A 1 10.63 8.83 10.73
N TYR A 2 9.52 8.40 11.37
CA TYR A 2 8.60 7.39 10.82
C TYR A 2 7.77 7.93 9.65
N VAL A 3 7.37 9.20 9.73
CA VAL A 3 6.53 9.87 8.71
C VAL A 3 7.29 10.12 7.39
N GLY A 4 8.63 10.09 7.39
CA GLY A 4 9.47 10.42 6.22
C GLY A 4 10.42 9.31 5.78
N ALA A 5 10.00 8.05 5.93
CA ALA A 5 10.73 6.92 5.40
C ALA A 5 10.88 7.02 3.85
N ALA A 6 11.86 6.30 3.30
CA ALA A 6 12.25 6.42 1.89
C ALA A 6 11.10 6.11 0.91
N ASP A 7 10.24 5.19 1.31
CA ASP A 7 9.01 4.82 0.62
C ASP A 7 8.01 6.00 0.59
N THR A 8 7.75 6.62 1.74
CA THR A 8 6.84 7.76 1.87
C THR A 8 7.32 8.97 1.07
N ARG A 9 8.64 9.18 0.97
CA ARG A 9 9.21 10.21 0.09
C ARG A 9 9.04 9.90 -1.40
N SER A 10 8.91 8.64 -1.77
CA SER A 10 8.68 8.22 -3.15
C SER A 10 7.21 8.34 -3.53
N HIS A 11 6.29 7.68 -2.81
CA HIS A 11 4.89 7.56 -3.22
C HIS A 11 3.90 8.42 -2.41
N GLY A 12 4.39 9.18 -1.44
CA GLY A 12 3.55 10.01 -0.58
C GLY A 12 2.90 9.20 0.54
N LEU A 13 2.40 9.93 1.54
CA LEU A 13 1.76 9.37 2.72
C LEU A 13 0.51 8.56 2.35
N GLY A 14 0.38 7.36 2.93
CA GLY A 14 -0.78 6.51 2.78
C GLY A 14 -0.91 5.78 1.43
N ASP A 15 0.02 5.96 0.50
CA ASP A 15 0.06 5.09 -0.69
C ASP A 15 0.67 3.74 -0.37
N ILE A 16 0.43 2.76 -1.24
CA ILE A 16 0.99 1.42 -1.15
C ILE A 16 1.98 1.15 -2.28
N ARG A 17 2.85 0.16 -2.07
CA ARG A 17 3.55 -0.50 -3.17
C ARG A 17 2.74 -1.73 -3.57
N LYS A 18 2.11 -1.72 -4.74
CA LYS A 18 1.22 -2.80 -5.20
C LYS A 18 1.85 -4.19 -5.08
N LEU A 19 3.08 -4.36 -5.57
CA LEU A 19 3.81 -5.64 -5.49
C LEU A 19 4.05 -6.10 -4.03
N LEU A 20 4.23 -5.17 -3.10
CA LEU A 20 4.38 -5.49 -1.69
C LEU A 20 3.04 -6.00 -1.11
N LEU A 21 1.94 -5.31 -1.43
CA LEU A 21 0.61 -5.72 -0.99
C LEU A 21 0.23 -7.10 -1.56
N GLU A 22 0.50 -7.35 -2.84
CA GLU A 22 0.25 -8.65 -3.47
C GLU A 22 0.99 -9.77 -2.74
N ARG A 23 2.29 -9.58 -2.46
CA ARG A 23 3.07 -10.55 -1.69
C ARG A 23 2.52 -10.76 -0.28
N GLN A 24 2.10 -9.70 0.40
CA GLN A 24 1.51 -9.83 1.75
C GLN A 24 0.19 -10.58 1.74
N VAL A 25 -0.64 -10.37 0.70
CA VAL A 25 -1.85 -11.17 0.51
C VAL A 25 -1.48 -12.64 0.36
N ASP A 26 -0.46 -12.95 -0.45
CA ASP A 26 -0.02 -14.32 -0.63
C ASP A 26 0.39 -14.96 0.70
N GLU A 27 1.24 -14.28 1.46
CA GLU A 27 1.71 -14.74 2.77
C GLU A 27 0.55 -14.98 3.75
N VAL A 28 -0.43 -14.07 3.82
CA VAL A 28 -1.60 -14.20 4.71
C VAL A 28 -2.51 -15.35 4.27
N VAL A 29 -2.80 -15.47 2.97
CA VAL A 29 -3.65 -16.54 2.45
C VAL A 29 -3.04 -17.90 2.75
N ASP A 30 -1.72 -18.05 2.56
CA ASP A 30 -1.02 -19.30 2.77
C ASP A 30 -0.91 -19.66 4.27
N VAL A 31 -0.56 -18.70 5.12
CA VAL A 31 -0.42 -18.92 6.57
C VAL A 31 -1.74 -19.33 7.23
N PHE A 32 -2.85 -18.72 6.80
CA PHE A 32 -4.17 -18.95 7.40
C PHE A 32 -5.06 -19.91 6.62
N GLY A 33 -4.58 -20.46 5.49
CA GLY A 33 -5.36 -21.39 4.65
C GLY A 33 -6.67 -20.78 4.13
N LEU A 34 -6.64 -19.48 3.75
CA LEU A 34 -7.84 -18.76 3.33
C LEU A 34 -8.33 -19.26 1.97
N LYS A 35 -9.67 -19.34 1.81
CA LYS A 35 -10.29 -19.79 0.56
C LYS A 35 -10.19 -18.78 -0.58
N SER A 36 -10.11 -17.49 -0.25
CA SER A 36 -10.07 -16.39 -1.20
C SER A 36 -8.69 -15.74 -1.21
N ARG A 37 -8.20 -15.44 -2.41
CA ARG A 37 -6.98 -14.66 -2.65
C ARG A 37 -7.34 -13.39 -3.42
N PRO A 38 -7.78 -12.33 -2.73
CA PRO A 38 -8.16 -11.08 -3.38
C PRO A 38 -6.95 -10.43 -4.07
N SER A 39 -7.18 -9.73 -5.18
CA SER A 39 -6.13 -8.90 -5.78
C SER A 39 -5.87 -7.66 -4.93
N ALA A 40 -4.70 -7.04 -5.07
CA ALA A 40 -4.39 -5.78 -4.40
C ALA A 40 -5.42 -4.68 -4.71
N ASP A 41 -5.93 -4.61 -5.94
CA ASP A 41 -6.94 -3.62 -6.34
C ASP A 41 -8.31 -3.85 -5.68
N ALA A 42 -8.61 -5.09 -5.25
CA ALA A 42 -9.82 -5.41 -4.49
C ALA A 42 -9.72 -4.99 -3.01
N ILE A 43 -8.50 -4.82 -2.50
CA ILE A 43 -8.22 -4.43 -1.10
C ILE A 43 -8.03 -2.92 -0.99
N PHE A 44 -7.32 -2.32 -1.95
CA PHE A 44 -6.90 -0.94 -1.89
C PHE A 44 -7.19 -0.21 -3.19
N ASN A 45 -7.92 0.90 -3.08
CA ASN A 45 -8.19 1.79 -4.19
C ASN A 45 -7.48 3.14 -3.98
N THR A 46 -6.42 3.38 -4.77
CA THR A 46 -5.64 4.62 -4.72
C THR A 46 -6.46 5.86 -5.07
N SER A 47 -7.59 5.73 -5.78
CA SER A 47 -8.45 6.87 -6.14
C SER A 47 -9.15 7.51 -4.95
N LEU A 48 -9.16 6.84 -3.79
CA LEU A 48 -9.72 7.36 -2.55
C LEU A 48 -8.72 8.22 -1.76
N LEU A 49 -7.46 8.27 -2.20
CA LEU A 49 -6.45 9.12 -1.59
C LEU A 49 -6.56 10.56 -2.12
N PRO A 50 -6.26 11.57 -1.29
CA PRO A 50 -6.01 12.91 -1.77
C PRO A 50 -4.95 12.94 -2.89
N PRO A 51 -4.95 13.98 -3.74
CA PRO A 51 -3.95 14.15 -4.78
C PRO A 51 -2.54 13.96 -4.22
N ARG A 52 -1.67 13.29 -4.98
CA ARG A 52 -0.30 12.97 -4.53
C ARG A 52 0.44 14.18 -3.99
N SER A 53 0.28 15.35 -4.62
CA SER A 53 0.89 16.63 -4.20
C SER A 53 0.57 17.00 -2.75
N GLU A 54 -0.62 16.68 -2.25
CA GLU A 54 -1.05 16.94 -0.88
C GLU A 54 -0.51 15.90 0.12
N ARG A 55 -0.05 14.75 -0.39
CA ARG A 55 0.50 13.64 0.41
C ARG A 55 2.02 13.62 0.44
N MET A 56 2.68 14.52 -0.30
CA MET A 56 4.14 14.64 -0.26
C MET A 56 4.58 15.43 0.97
N ILE A 57 5.66 14.97 1.60
CA ILE A 57 6.30 15.71 2.69
C ILE A 57 6.99 16.93 2.10
N LYS A 58 6.62 18.11 2.59
CA LYS A 58 7.27 19.37 2.23
C LYS A 58 8.66 19.40 2.87
N ALA A 59 9.65 19.82 2.08
CA ALA A 59 11.02 20.01 2.54
C ALA A 59 11.11 21.12 3.60
#